data_AF-A0A140GR86-F1
#
_entry.id   AF-A0A140GR86-F1
#
_cell.length_a   1.000
_cell.length_b   1.000
_cell.length_c   1.000
_cell.angle_alpha   90.00
_cell.angle_beta   90.00
_cell.angle_gamma   90.00
#
_symmetry.space_group_name_H-M   'P 1'
#
loop_
_entity.id
_entity.type
_entity.pdbx_description
1 polymer ?
#
loop_
_entity_poly.entity_id
_entity_poly.type
_entity_poly.pdbx_seq_one_letter_code
_entity_poly.pdbx_strand_id
1 'polypeptide(L)'
;MKLKNDDKELLKTWGYCDKDIQQIEEATKKTIYIFGDKKISTKKAIEILGKEEYLSGISRSAFHFTSARSNKEGDTVFFDSSKLFED
;
A
#
# COMPACT_ATOMS: atom_id res chain seq x y z
N MET A 1 1.81 9.09 -0.41
CA MET A 1 1.46 9.91 0.78
C MET A 1 2.67 10.00 1.69
N LYS A 2 2.63 10.75 2.81
CA LYS A 2 3.63 10.59 3.87
C LYS A 2 3.07 9.65 4.94
N LEU A 3 3.84 8.64 5.34
CA LEU A 3 3.43 7.74 6.43
C LEU A 3 3.46 8.51 7.75
N LYS A 4 2.38 8.39 8.54
CA LYS A 4 2.32 8.96 9.90
C LYS A 4 3.11 8.08 10.87
N ASN A 5 3.41 8.59 12.07
CA ASN A 5 4.14 7.83 13.08
C ASN A 5 3.40 6.52 13.43
N ASP A 6 2.09 6.58 13.65
CA ASP A 6 1.29 5.39 13.95
C ASP A 6 1.34 4.34 12.82
N ASP A 7 1.41 4.79 11.56
CA ASP A 7 1.57 3.90 10.41
C ASP A 7 2.93 3.17 10.46
N LYS A 8 3.99 3.90 10.82
CA LYS A 8 5.36 3.36 10.92
C LYS A 8 5.49 2.40 12.08
N GLU A 9 4.91 2.71 13.23
CA GLU A 9 4.91 1.82 14.38
C GLU A 9 4.15 0.52 14.09
N LEU A 10 2.99 0.60 13.41
CA LEU A 10 2.27 -0.60 12.97
C LEU A 10 3.11 -1.46 12.01
N LEU A 11 3.81 -0.84 11.04
CA LEU A 11 4.71 -1.58 10.16
C LEU A 11 5.85 -2.26 10.93
N LYS A 12 6.39 -1.62 11.98
CA LYS A 12 7.42 -2.22 12.85
C LYS A 12 6.88 -3.42 13.62
N THR A 13 5.64 -3.38 14.12
CA THR A 13 5.05 -4.55 14.81
C THR A 13 4.86 -5.73 13.87
N TRP A 14 4.73 -5.49 12.55
CA TRP A 14 4.73 -6.53 11.52
C TRP A 14 6.12 -7.00 11.08
N GLY A 15 7.19 -6.43 11.65
CA GLY A 15 8.57 -6.85 11.43
C GLY A 15 9.37 -6.06 10.39
N TYR A 16 8.82 -4.97 9.85
CA TYR A 16 9.57 -4.11 8.92
C TYR A 16 10.60 -3.24 9.65
N CYS A 17 11.83 -3.19 9.14
CA CYS A 17 12.86 -2.31 9.68
C CYS A 17 12.75 -0.88 9.09
N ASP A 18 13.49 0.08 9.64
CA ASP A 18 13.42 1.48 9.17
C ASP A 18 13.78 1.64 7.68
N LYS A 19 14.69 0.83 7.15
CA LYS A 19 15.02 0.83 5.71
C LYS A 19 13.83 0.36 4.87
N ASP A 20 13.14 -0.69 5.31
CA ASP A 20 11.95 -1.19 4.62
C ASP A 20 10.85 -0.12 4.62
N ILE A 21 10.65 0.55 5.76
CA ILE A 21 9.66 1.62 5.91
C ILE A 21 9.94 2.78 4.95
N GLN A 22 11.21 3.12 4.69
CA GLN A 22 11.55 4.15 3.69
C GLN A 22 11.10 3.73 2.28
N GLN A 23 11.32 2.48 1.89
CA GLN A 23 10.86 1.96 0.59
C GLN A 23 9.34 1.90 0.51
N ILE A 24 8.67 1.47 1.58
CA ILE A 24 7.19 1.47 1.67
C ILE A 24 6.66 2.90 1.53
N GLU A 25 7.29 3.89 2.19
CA GLU A 25 6.92 5.29 2.07
C GLU A 25 7.05 5.80 0.62
N GLU A 26 8.12 5.42 -0.07
CA GLU A 26 8.32 5.74 -1.49
C GLU A 26 7.29 5.04 -2.41
N ALA A 27 7.00 3.77 -2.13
CA ALA A 27 5.95 3.03 -2.84
C ALA A 27 4.61 3.77 -2.77
N THR A 28 4.28 4.42 -1.65
CA THR A 28 3.02 5.18 -1.53
C THR A 28 2.91 6.38 -2.48
N LYS A 29 4.00 6.81 -3.12
CA LYS A 29 4.03 7.90 -4.11
C LYS A 29 3.95 7.38 -5.55
N LYS A 30 4.52 6.20 -5.80
CA LYS A 30 4.64 5.62 -7.15
C LYS A 30 3.55 4.59 -7.48
N THR A 31 2.90 4.02 -6.47
CA THR A 31 1.92 2.95 -6.65
C THR A 31 0.64 3.44 -7.31
N ILE A 32 0.18 2.68 -8.30
CA ILE A 32 -1.14 2.80 -8.91
C ILE A 32 -2.09 1.87 -8.16
N TYR A 33 -3.27 2.40 -7.81
CA TYR A 33 -4.32 1.63 -7.14
C TYR A 33 -5.47 1.41 -8.12
N ILE A 34 -5.99 0.19 -8.21
CA ILE A 34 -7.05 -0.18 -9.15
C ILE A 34 -8.19 -0.83 -8.37
N PHE A 35 -9.42 -0.43 -8.66
CA PHE A 35 -10.64 -1.01 -8.13
C PHE A 35 -11.62 -1.26 -9.28
N GLY A 36 -12.00 -2.52 -9.48
CA GLY A 36 -12.59 -2.97 -10.75
C GLY A 36 -11.65 -2.66 -11.91
N ASP A 37 -12.14 -1.95 -12.94
CA ASP A 37 -11.33 -1.55 -14.10
C ASP A 37 -10.83 -0.10 -14.03
N LYS A 38 -10.91 0.55 -12.86
CA LYS A 38 -10.62 1.98 -12.72
C LYS A 38 -9.45 2.24 -11.79
N LYS A 39 -8.56 3.13 -12.23
CA LYS A 39 -7.54 3.72 -11.35
C LYS A 39 -8.22 4.60 -10.30
N ILE A 40 -7.83 4.42 -9.04
CA ILE A 40 -8.34 5.19 -7.91
C ILE A 40 -7.20 5.94 -7.18
N SER A 41 -7.58 6.90 -6.35
CA SER A 41 -6.62 7.63 -5.51
C SER A 41 -6.23 6.81 -4.28
N THR A 42 -5.08 7.12 -3.67
CA THR A 42 -4.67 6.55 -2.38
C THR A 42 -5.73 6.75 -1.30
N LYS A 43 -6.37 7.94 -1.26
CA LYS A 43 -7.44 8.23 -0.30
C LYS A 43 -8.61 7.26 -0.51
N LYS A 44 -9.02 7.03 -1.75
CA LYS A 44 -10.12 6.10 -2.07
C LYS A 44 -9.76 4.65 -1.73
N ALA A 45 -8.51 4.23 -1.96
CA ALA A 45 -8.05 2.90 -1.56
C ALA A 45 -8.12 2.70 -0.04
N ILE A 46 -7.72 3.70 0.75
CA ILE A 46 -7.84 3.67 2.22
C ILE A 46 -9.31 3.69 2.66
N GLU A 47 -10.17 4.45 2.00
CA GLU A 47 -11.61 4.47 2.28
C GLU A 47 -12.27 3.11 2.06
N ILE A 48 -11.87 2.37 1.01
CA ILE A 48 -12.42 1.04 0.69
C ILE A 48 -11.90 -0.03 1.66
N LEU A 49 -10.59 -0.07 1.87
CA LEU A 49 -9.93 -1.15 2.62
C LEU A 49 -9.89 -0.93 4.13
N GLY A 50 -9.92 0.32 4.56
CA GLY A 50 -9.41 0.71 5.86
C GLY A 50 -7.89 0.81 5.89
N LYS A 51 -7.38 1.39 6.98
CA LYS A 51 -5.98 1.78 7.09
C LYS A 51 -5.03 0.58 7.19
N GLU A 52 -5.41 -0.43 7.95
CA GLU A 52 -4.60 -1.62 8.20
C GLU A 52 -4.40 -2.46 6.93
N GLU A 53 -5.49 -2.82 6.26
CA GLU A 53 -5.44 -3.56 4.99
C GLU A 53 -4.71 -2.77 3.90
N TYR A 54 -4.91 -1.45 3.83
CA TYR A 54 -4.12 -0.61 2.93
C TYR A 54 -2.62 -0.72 3.22
N LEU A 55 -2.21 -0.63 4.50
CA LEU A 55 -0.79 -0.71 4.88
C LEU A 55 -0.21 -2.10 4.56
N SER A 56 -0.96 -3.17 4.82
CA SER A 56 -0.58 -4.54 4.46
C SER A 56 -0.44 -4.73 2.94
N GLY A 57 -1.30 -4.10 2.15
CA GLY A 57 -1.25 -4.14 0.69
C GLY A 57 -0.03 -3.40 0.14
N ILE A 58 0.16 -2.14 0.53
CA ILE A 58 1.27 -1.32 0.03
C ILE A 58 2.62 -1.84 0.51
N SER A 59 2.71 -2.36 1.74
CA SER A 59 3.96 -2.91 2.26
C SER A 59 4.40 -4.14 1.48
N ARG A 60 3.46 -4.99 1.05
CA ARG A 60 3.78 -6.13 0.18
C ARG A 60 4.15 -5.70 -1.23
N SER A 61 3.35 -4.80 -1.82
CA SER A 61 3.57 -4.32 -3.20
C SER A 61 4.93 -3.63 -3.36
N ALA A 62 5.40 -2.93 -2.32
CA ALA A 62 6.70 -2.28 -2.28
C ALA A 62 7.90 -3.22 -2.51
N PHE A 63 7.76 -4.53 -2.29
CA PHE A 63 8.84 -5.52 -2.49
C PHE A 63 8.51 -6.57 -3.56
N HIS A 64 7.24 -6.70 -3.95
CA HIS A 64 6.76 -7.77 -4.83
C HIS A 64 6.12 -7.25 -6.12
N PHE A 65 6.38 -6.00 -6.51
CA PHE A 65 5.75 -5.28 -7.64
C PHE A 65 4.26 -5.02 -7.46
N THR A 66 3.48 -6.03 -7.08
CA THR A 66 2.03 -5.93 -6.98
C THR A 66 1.51 -6.60 -5.71
N SER A 67 0.28 -6.23 -5.33
CA SER A 67 -0.49 -6.95 -4.33
C SER A 67 -1.98 -6.71 -4.53
N ALA A 68 -2.82 -7.45 -3.79
CA ALA A 68 -4.25 -7.20 -3.72
C ALA A 68 -4.72 -7.37 -2.27
N ARG A 69 -5.71 -6.58 -1.86
CA ARG A 69 -6.41 -6.70 -0.58
C ARG A 69 -7.89 -6.53 -0.78
N SER A 70 -8.67 -7.22 0.04
CA SER A 70 -10.12 -7.18 0.02
C SER A 70 -10.63 -6.74 1.39
N ASN A 71 -11.68 -5.92 1.41
CA ASN A 71 -12.38 -5.63 2.66
C ASN A 71 -13.37 -6.77 3.00
N LYS A 72 -14.09 -6.65 4.11
CA LYS A 72 -15.07 -7.64 4.57
C LYS A 72 -16.27 -7.81 3.63
N GLU A 73 -16.52 -6.83 2.77
CA GLU A 73 -17.62 -6.82 1.80
C GLU A 73 -17.20 -7.48 0.46
N GLY A 74 -15.92 -7.86 0.33
CA GLY A 74 -15.36 -8.47 -0.88
C GLY A 74 -14.79 -7.47 -1.89
N ASP A 75 -14.88 -6.17 -1.61
CA ASP A 75 -14.30 -5.12 -2.46
C ASP A 75 -12.79 -5.25 -2.48
N THR A 76 -12.23 -5.47 -3.67
CA THR A 76 -10.80 -5.77 -3.86
C THR A 76 -10.09 -4.62 -4.54
N VAL A 77 -9.02 -4.13 -3.91
CA VAL A 77 -8.12 -3.12 -4.47
C VAL A 77 -6.80 -3.79 -4.85
N PHE A 78 -6.37 -3.57 -6.08
CA PHE A 78 -5.06 -3.97 -6.58
C PHE A 78 -4.06 -2.83 -6.43
N PHE A 79 -2.85 -3.20 -6.04
CA PHE A 79 -1.69 -2.32 -5.87
C PHE A 79 -0.68 -2.69 -6.94
N ASP A 80 -0.24 -1.69 -7.70
CA ASP A 80 0.81 -1.82 -8.70
C ASP A 80 1.91 -0.81 -8.41
N SER A 81 2.98 -1.31 -7.79
CA SER A 81 4.21 -0.59 -7.47
C SER A 81 5.32 -0.85 -8.50
N SER A 82 5.02 -1.37 -9.70
CA SER A 82 6.02 -1.63 -10.75
C SER A 82 6.94 -0.43 -11.02
N LYS A 83 6.36 0.78 -11.02
CA LYS A 83 7.08 2.06 -11.18
C LYS A 83 8.11 2.37 -10.09
N LEU A 84 8.08 1.67 -8.96
CA LEU A 84 9.10 1.79 -7.92
C LEU A 84 10.46 1.26 -8.39
N PHE A 85 10.45 0.32 -9.33
CA PHE A 85 11.61 -0.40 -9.83
C PHE A 85 12.08 0.08 -11.22
N GLU A 86 11.45 1.13 -11.74
CA GLU A 86 11.87 1.82 -12.95
C GLU A 86 12.85 2.94 -12.58
N ASP A 87 13.96 3.02 -13.33
CA ASP A 87 15.03 4.03 -13.20
C ASP A 87 14.60 5.43 -13.66
#